data_AF-A0A7V3RJA8-F1
#
_entry.id   AF-A0A7V3RJA8-F1
#
_cell.length_a   1.000
_cell.length_b   1.000
_cell.length_c   1.000
_cell.angle_alpha   90.00
_cell.angle_beta   90.00
_cell.angle_gamma   90.00
#
_symmetry.space_group_name_H-M   'P 1'
#
loop_
_entity.id
_entity.type
_entity.pdbx_description
1 polymer ?
#
loop_
_entity_poly.entity_id
_entity_poly.type
_entity_poly.pdbx_seq_one_letter_code
_entity_poly.pdbx_strand_id
1 'polypeptide(L)'
;MFCPNCGKEISEGATFCPFCGTKIEERKAIVAAEKLTQKGFFASLFDFSFKEFISLKLLKILYILGILFNGLIVLFLILAGFKSSKATGVIFLILSPFIFLILTILARVWIEALAVAFRIAENTKIIAENTKKE
;
A
#
# COMPACT_ATOMS: atom_id res chain seq x y z
N MET A 1 -28.08 -22.10 -19.60
CA MET A 1 -26.93 -21.37 -19.00
C MET A 1 -26.90 -19.92 -19.51
N PHE A 2 -26.25 -18.97 -18.82
CA PHE A 2 -26.19 -17.55 -19.28
C PHE A 2 -24.88 -17.23 -20.01
N CYS A 3 -24.94 -16.42 -21.07
CA CYS A 3 -23.77 -15.98 -21.81
C CYS A 3 -22.91 -15.01 -20.95
N PRO A 4 -21.62 -15.30 -20.73
CA PRO A 4 -20.73 -14.45 -19.91
C PRO A 4 -20.33 -13.12 -20.57
N ASN A 5 -20.76 -12.82 -21.79
CA ASN A 5 -20.50 -11.54 -22.46
C ASN A 5 -21.71 -10.61 -22.49
N CYS A 6 -22.91 -11.14 -22.70
CA CYS A 6 -24.12 -10.33 -22.88
C CYS A 6 -25.27 -10.67 -21.90
N GLY A 7 -25.08 -11.67 -21.04
CA GLY A 7 -26.05 -12.04 -20.00
C GLY A 7 -27.31 -12.78 -20.47
N LYS A 8 -27.49 -13.03 -21.77
CA LYS A 8 -28.68 -13.74 -22.30
C LYS A 8 -28.62 -15.24 -22.07
N GLU A 9 -29.78 -15.85 -21.87
CA GLU A 9 -29.93 -17.29 -21.70
C GLU A 9 -29.63 -18.03 -23.02
N ILE A 10 -28.83 -19.08 -22.92
CA ILE A 10 -28.39 -19.93 -24.04
C ILE A 10 -28.51 -21.41 -23.67
N SER A 11 -28.63 -22.24 -24.70
CA SER A 11 -28.68 -23.69 -24.57
C SER A 11 -27.38 -24.26 -24.00
N GLU A 12 -27.51 -25.35 -23.25
CA GLU A 12 -26.38 -26.09 -22.70
C GLU A 12 -25.60 -26.74 -23.85
N GLY A 13 -24.32 -26.39 -24.00
CA GLY A 13 -23.45 -26.88 -25.08
C GLY A 13 -23.34 -25.99 -26.33
N ALA A 14 -23.90 -24.78 -26.32
CA ALA A 14 -23.78 -23.86 -27.45
C ALA A 14 -22.32 -23.40 -27.68
N THR A 15 -21.78 -23.65 -28.88
CA THR A 15 -20.41 -23.25 -29.26
C THR A 15 -20.27 -21.72 -29.39
N PHE A 16 -21.33 -21.04 -29.82
CA PHE A 16 -21.42 -19.58 -29.98
C PHE A 16 -22.73 -19.04 -29.42
N CYS A 17 -22.71 -17.83 -28.85
CA CYS A 17 -23.93 -17.16 -28.41
C CYS A 17 -24.72 -16.60 -29.62
N PRO A 18 -25.99 -16.97 -29.83
CA PRO A 18 -26.79 -16.51 -30.98
C PRO A 18 -27.14 -15.01 -30.91
N PHE A 19 -26.97 -14.37 -29.75
CA PHE A 19 -27.34 -12.98 -29.56
C PHE A 19 -26.18 -11.98 -29.64
N CYS A 20 -24.94 -12.42 -29.41
CA CYS A 20 -23.76 -11.53 -29.41
C CYS A 20 -22.53 -12.12 -30.13
N GLY A 21 -22.62 -13.35 -30.65
CA GLY A 21 -21.55 -13.98 -31.42
C GLY A 21 -20.34 -14.48 -30.61
N THR A 22 -20.36 -14.36 -29.27
CA THR A 22 -19.22 -14.77 -28.45
C THR A 22 -19.08 -16.31 -28.39
N LYS A 23 -17.86 -16.81 -28.61
CA LYS A 23 -17.51 -18.23 -28.49
C LYS A 23 -17.44 -18.65 -27.02
N ILE A 24 -18.16 -19.70 -26.64
CA ILE A 24 -18.36 -20.09 -25.23
C ILE A 24 -17.22 -21.00 -24.71
N GLU A 25 -16.65 -21.83 -25.58
CA GLU A 25 -15.55 -22.77 -25.25
C GLU A 25 -14.28 -22.04 -24.77
N GLU A 26 -13.84 -21.01 -25.49
CA GLU A 26 -12.62 -20.25 -25.14
C GLU A 26 -12.84 -19.31 -23.94
N ARG A 27 -14.06 -18.78 -23.77
CA ARG A 27 -14.36 -17.85 -22.67
C ARG A 27 -14.47 -18.55 -21.31
N LYS A 28 -14.87 -19.83 -21.25
CA LYS A 28 -14.84 -20.63 -20.00
C LYS A 28 -13.43 -20.72 -19.42
N ALA A 29 -12.41 -20.92 -20.25
CA ALA A 29 -11.00 -20.98 -19.82
C ALA A 29 -10.49 -19.62 -19.33
N ILE A 30 -10.87 -18.53 -20.00
CA ILE A 30 -10.49 -17.17 -19.60
C ILE A 30 -11.11 -16.80 -18.24
N VAL A 31 -12.40 -17.07 -18.04
CA VAL A 31 -13.10 -16.78 -16.77
C VAL A 31 -12.59 -17.67 -15.61
N ALA A 32 -12.17 -18.90 -15.89
CA ALA A 32 -11.55 -19.78 -14.89
C ALA A 32 -10.14 -19.32 -14.49
N ALA A 33 -9.34 -18.81 -15.44
CA ALA A 33 -8.03 -18.23 -15.17
C ALA A 33 -8.13 -16.90 -14.40
N GLU A 34 -9.15 -16.07 -14.69
CA GLU A 34 -9.39 -14.81 -14.01
C GLU A 34 -9.68 -15.00 -12.50
N LYS A 35 -10.42 -16.06 -12.16
CA LYS A 35 -10.74 -16.43 -10.75
C LYS A 35 -9.52 -16.86 -9.92
N LEU A 36 -8.44 -17.33 -10.55
CA LEU A 36 -7.22 -17.78 -9.87
C LEU A 36 -6.25 -16.62 -9.54
N THR A 37 -6.55 -15.40 -9.98
CA THR A 37 -5.76 -14.19 -9.69
C THR A 37 -6.38 -13.32 -8.60
N GLN A 38 -6.99 -13.93 -7.59
CA GLN A 38 -7.21 -13.26 -6.30
C GLN A 38 -5.84 -13.10 -5.63
N LYS A 39 -5.04 -12.13 -6.10
CA LYS A 39 -3.78 -11.73 -5.46
C LYS A 39 -4.14 -11.38 -4.01
N GLY A 40 -3.67 -12.18 -3.07
CA GLY A 40 -3.95 -11.97 -1.64
C GLY A 40 -3.48 -10.60 -1.17
N PHE A 41 -4.06 -10.10 -0.09
CA PHE A 41 -3.75 -8.80 0.52
C PHE A 41 -2.24 -8.51 0.63
N PHE A 42 -1.45 -9.54 0.97
CA PHE A 42 0.01 -9.44 1.03
C PHE A 42 0.69 -9.36 -0.35
N ALA A 43 0.17 -10.06 -1.36
CA ALA A 43 0.67 -9.96 -2.73
C ALA A 43 0.34 -8.59 -3.37
N SER A 44 -0.69 -7.91 -2.88
CA SER A 44 -0.99 -6.50 -3.22
C SER A 44 -0.13 -5.53 -2.41
N LEU A 45 0.17 -5.81 -1.13
CA LEU A 45 1.06 -4.99 -0.30
C LEU A 45 2.52 -5.00 -0.76
N PHE A 46 3.00 -6.12 -1.32
CA PHE A 46 4.35 -6.28 -1.87
C PHE A 46 4.39 -6.14 -3.40
N ASP A 47 3.37 -5.55 -4.02
CA ASP A 47 3.46 -5.13 -5.41
C ASP A 47 4.29 -3.85 -5.50
N PHE A 48 5.61 -4.01 -5.69
CA PHE A 48 6.56 -2.93 -5.94
C PHE A 48 6.22 -2.08 -7.19
N SER A 49 5.13 -2.40 -7.90
CA SER A 49 4.55 -1.64 -9.02
C SER A 49 3.74 -0.40 -8.60
N PHE A 50 3.37 -0.24 -7.32
CA PHE A 50 2.73 0.99 -6.76
C PHE A 50 1.62 1.63 -7.63
N LYS A 51 0.82 0.86 -8.38
CA LYS A 51 -0.18 1.40 -9.32
C LYS A 51 -1.51 1.82 -8.66
N GLU A 52 -1.78 1.39 -7.43
CA GLU A 52 -2.98 1.77 -6.67
C GLU A 52 -2.60 2.53 -5.39
N PHE A 53 -2.74 3.86 -5.44
CA PHE A 53 -2.31 4.76 -4.37
C PHE A 53 -3.22 4.70 -3.13
N ILE A 54 -2.81 3.95 -2.11
CA ILE A 54 -3.34 4.01 -0.72
C ILE A 54 -2.59 5.10 0.09
N SER A 55 -2.02 6.08 -0.60
CA SER A 55 -0.94 6.94 -0.13
C SER A 55 -1.24 7.64 1.20
N LEU A 56 -2.35 8.37 1.31
CA LEU A 56 -2.64 9.16 2.53
C LEU A 56 -3.02 8.31 3.75
N LYS A 57 -3.63 7.13 3.55
CA LYS A 57 -3.94 6.19 4.64
C LYS A 57 -2.67 5.49 5.14
N LEU A 58 -1.77 5.13 4.22
CA LEU A 58 -0.48 4.53 4.55
C LEU A 58 0.43 5.49 5.32
N LEU A 59 0.41 6.79 5.03
CA LEU A 59 1.21 7.78 5.78
C LEU A 59 0.90 7.80 7.28
N LYS A 60 -0.38 7.69 7.66
CA LYS A 60 -0.79 7.64 9.07
C LYS A 60 -0.25 6.39 9.75
N ILE A 61 -0.35 5.24 9.08
CA ILE A 61 0.16 3.96 9.59
C ILE A 61 1.68 4.01 9.73
N LEU A 62 2.38 4.54 8.71
CA LEU A 62 3.84 4.68 8.71
C LEU A 62 4.32 5.61 9.82
N TYR A 63 3.61 6.71 10.10
CA TYR A 63 3.95 7.62 11.18
C TYR A 63 3.79 6.98 12.56
N ILE A 64 2.67 6.27 12.81
CA ILE A 64 2.44 5.54 14.06
C ILE A 64 3.54 4.49 14.25
N LEU A 65 3.83 3.72 13.20
CA LEU A 65 4.87 2.70 13.23
C LEU A 65 6.25 3.32 13.47
N GLY A 66 6.55 4.47 12.85
CA GLY A 66 7.78 5.24 13.07
C GLY A 66 7.95 5.70 14.52
N ILE A 67 6.89 6.19 15.16
CA ILE A 67 6.93 6.56 16.59
C ILE A 67 7.22 5.33 17.46
N LEU A 68 6.57 4.19 17.18
CA LEU A 68 6.81 2.95 17.92
C LEU A 68 8.27 2.49 17.76
N PHE A 69 8.82 2.55 16.55
CA PHE A 69 10.23 2.24 16.30
C PHE A 69 11.18 3.20 17.01
N ASN A 70 10.91 4.51 16.99
CA ASN A 70 11.70 5.49 17.75
C ASN A 70 11.71 5.18 19.24
N GLY A 71 10.57 4.75 19.80
CA GLY A 71 10.46 4.32 21.20
C GLY A 71 11.29 3.07 21.49
N LEU A 72 11.23 2.07 20.60
CA LEU A 72 12.04 0.85 20.70
C LEU A 72 13.55 1.14 20.58
N ILE A 73 13.96 2.04 19.69
CA ILE A 73 15.36 2.48 19.54
C ILE A 73 15.84 3.08 20.86
N VAL A 74 15.08 4.00 21.45
CA VAL A 74 15.46 4.65 22.71
C VAL A 74 15.52 3.64 23.85
N LEU A 75 14.54 2.74 23.96
CA LEU A 75 14.57 1.66 24.95
C LEU A 75 15.80 0.76 24.78
N PHE A 76 16.11 0.38 23.54
CA PHE A 76 17.30 -0.40 23.22
C PHE A 76 18.60 0.32 23.62
N LEU A 77 18.72 1.62 23.33
CA LEU A 77 19.89 2.43 23.70
C LEU A 77 20.08 2.49 25.22
N ILE A 78 19.00 2.65 25.98
CA ILE A 78 19.05 2.66 27.45
C ILE A 78 19.53 1.29 27.97
N LEU A 79 18.93 0.19 27.49
CA LEU A 79 19.31 -1.17 27.90
C LEU A 79 20.77 -1.50 27.53
N ALA A 80 21.18 -1.16 26.31
CA ALA A 80 22.55 -1.33 25.84
C ALA A 80 23.55 -0.49 26.67
N GLY A 81 23.15 0.74 27.03
CA GLY A 81 23.93 1.63 27.90
C GLY A 81 24.19 1.03 29.27
N PHE A 82 23.14 0.54 29.95
CA PHE A 82 23.27 -0.12 31.25
C PHE A 82 24.01 -1.45 31.19
N LYS A 83 23.92 -2.18 30.06
CA LYS A 83 24.72 -3.40 29.82
C LYS A 83 26.21 -3.09 29.72
N SER A 84 26.58 -1.89 29.24
CA SER A 84 27.98 -1.45 29.13
C SER A 84 28.52 -0.90 30.45
N SER A 85 27.86 0.10 31.06
CA SER A 85 28.25 0.62 32.38
C SER A 85 27.10 1.42 33.03
N LYS A 86 27.15 1.58 34.36
CA LYS A 86 26.16 2.41 35.07
C LYS A 86 26.18 3.87 34.63
N ALA A 87 27.38 4.44 34.41
CA ALA A 87 27.54 5.82 33.96
C ALA A 87 26.95 6.04 32.56
N THR A 88 27.26 5.13 31.62
CA THR A 88 26.73 5.16 30.25
C THR A 88 25.20 5.03 30.23
N GLY A 89 24.64 4.15 31.06
CA GLY A 89 23.19 4.01 31.19
C GLY A 89 22.49 5.30 31.63
N VAL A 90 23.04 5.99 32.64
CA VAL A 90 22.50 7.27 33.14
C VAL A 90 22.57 8.36 32.07
N ILE A 91 23.67 8.42 31.29
CA ILE A 91 23.81 9.36 30.16
C ILE A 91 22.67 9.16 29.15
N PHE A 92 22.42 7.91 28.72
CA PHE A 92 21.33 7.63 27.79
C PHE A 92 19.95 7.87 28.39
N LEU A 93 19.75 7.63 29.69
CA LEU A 93 18.49 7.95 30.36
C LEU A 93 18.16 9.44 30.26
N ILE A 94 19.15 10.32 30.51
CA ILE A 94 18.98 11.77 30.46
C ILE A 94 18.83 12.28 29.01
N LEU A 95 19.58 11.71 28.07
CA LEU A 95 19.52 12.08 26.66
C LEU A 95 18.31 11.49 25.92
N SER A 96 17.72 10.41 26.43
CA SER A 96 16.60 9.69 25.80
C SER A 96 15.42 10.57 25.38
N PRO A 97 14.88 11.51 26.19
CA PRO A 97 13.77 12.36 25.76
C PRO A 97 14.17 13.27 24.60
N PHE A 98 15.39 13.80 24.59
CA PHE A 98 15.89 14.65 23.50
C PHE A 98 16.09 13.84 22.23
N ILE A 99 16.70 12.66 22.32
CA ILE A 99 16.88 11.74 21.19
C ILE A 99 15.52 11.35 20.61
N PHE A 100 14.57 10.93 21.45
CA PHE A 100 13.22 10.56 21.00
C PHE A 100 12.51 11.71 20.28
N LEU A 101 12.59 12.92 20.84
CA LEU A 101 11.99 14.13 20.28
C LEU A 101 12.60 14.47 18.92
N ILE A 102 13.93 14.45 18.81
CA ILE A 102 14.65 14.72 17.55
C ILE A 102 14.27 13.68 16.49
N LEU A 103 14.30 12.38 16.83
CA LEU A 103 13.91 11.32 15.90
C LEU A 103 12.44 11.44 15.46
N THR A 104 11.55 11.88 16.35
CA THR A 104 10.13 12.09 16.04
C THR A 104 9.92 13.30 15.15
N ILE A 105 10.64 14.41 15.38
CA ILE A 105 10.63 15.59 14.50
C ILE A 105 11.14 15.23 13.12
N LEU A 106 12.23 14.48 13.02
CA LEU A 106 12.75 14.02 11.73
C LEU A 106 11.71 13.15 11.03
N ALA A 107 11.17 12.12 11.69
CA ALA A 107 10.12 11.27 11.12
C ALA A 107 8.90 12.09 10.65
N ARG A 108 8.53 13.16 11.37
CA ARG A 108 7.46 14.08 11.00
C ARG A 108 7.76 14.81 9.70
N VAL A 109 8.94 15.44 9.61
CA VAL A 109 9.39 16.18 8.42
C VAL A 109 9.44 15.25 7.20
N TRP A 110 9.95 14.03 7.37
CA TRP A 110 9.99 13.02 6.31
C TRP A 110 8.59 12.64 5.81
N ILE A 111 7.64 12.38 6.71
CA ILE A 111 6.26 12.05 6.35
C ILE A 111 5.56 13.23 5.67
N GLU A 112 5.79 14.46 6.12
CA GLU A 112 5.24 15.67 5.50
C GLU A 112 5.79 15.87 4.08
N ALA A 113 7.10 15.70 3.88
CA ALA A 113 7.70 15.72 2.55
C ALA A 113 7.10 14.65 1.63
N LEU A 114 6.91 13.43 2.14
CA LEU A 114 6.25 12.34 1.41
C LEU A 114 4.78 12.67 1.09
N ALA A 115 4.05 13.29 2.01
CA ALA A 115 2.66 13.72 1.81
C ALA A 115 2.56 14.76 0.69
N VAL A 116 3.49 15.72 0.67
CA VAL A 116 3.58 16.75 -0.38
C VAL A 116 3.84 16.10 -1.72
N ALA A 117 4.79 15.16 -1.82
CA ALA A 117 5.06 14.43 -3.06
C ALA A 117 3.81 13.69 -3.58
N PHE A 118 3.07 12.99 -2.72
CA PHE A 118 1.83 12.32 -3.12
C PHE A 118 0.74 13.30 -3.56
N ARG A 119 0.57 14.43 -2.86
CA ARG A 119 -0.37 15.47 -3.27
C ARG A 119 -0.02 16.08 -4.63
N ILE A 120 1.27 16.28 -4.91
CA ILE A 120 1.75 16.75 -6.21
C ILE A 120 1.42 15.73 -7.30
N ALA A 121 1.64 14.44 -7.05
CA ALA A 121 1.31 13.37 -8.00
C ALA A 121 -0.21 13.31 -8.29
N GLU A 122 -1.04 13.44 -7.26
CA GLU A 122 -2.50 13.46 -7.39
C GLU A 122 -2.99 14.69 -8.17
N ASN A 123 -2.48 15.88 -7.86
CA ASN A 123 -2.80 17.10 -8.59
C ASN A 123 -2.35 17.04 -10.06
N THR A 124 -1.15 16.51 -10.32
CA THR A 124 -0.65 16.32 -11.69
C THR A 124 -1.53 15.36 -12.49
N LYS A 125 -2.02 14.28 -11.86
CA LYS A 125 -2.97 13.34 -12.48
C LYS A 125 -4.28 14.04 -12.86
N ILE A 126 -4.86 14.83 -11.95
CA ILE A 126 -6.10 15.58 -12.19
C ILE A 126 -5.93 16.55 -13.37
N ILE A 127 -4.81 17.27 -13.44
CA ILE A 127 -4.50 18.18 -14.56
C ILE A 127 -4.45 17.41 -15.88
N ALA A 128 -3.71 16.30 -15.94
CA ALA A 128 -3.58 15.50 -17.16
C ALA A 128 -4.92 14.91 -17.65
N GLU A 129 -5.83 14.54 -16.74
CA GLU A 129 -7.17 14.07 -17.08
C GLU A 129 -8.06 15.18 -17.65
N ASN A 130 -7.94 16.41 -17.16
CA ASN A 130 -8.69 17.55 -17.68
C ASN A 130 -8.20 17.99 -19.07
N THR A 131 -6.89 17.95 -19.33
CA THR A 131 -6.33 18.31 -20.66
C THR A 131 -6.72 17.33 -21.76
N LYS A 132 -7.08 16.08 -21.46
CA LYS A 132 -7.53 15.10 -22.46
C LYS A 132 -9.00 15.25 -22.88
N LYS A 133 -9.77 16.07 -22.16
CA LYS A 133 -11.21 16.27 -22.42
C LYS A 133 -11.50 17.44 -23.36
N GLU A 134 -10.48 18.23 -23.71
CA GLU A 134 -10.51 19.28 -24.74
C GLU A 134 -9.94 18.76 -26.07
#